data_AF-A3ZS17-F1
#
_entry.id   AF-A3ZS17-F1
#
_cell.length_a   1.000
_cell.length_b   1.000
_cell.length_c   1.000
_cell.angle_alpha   90.00
_cell.angle_beta   90.00
_cell.angle_gamma   90.00
#
_symmetry.space_group_name_H-M   'P 1'
#
loop_
_entity.id
_entity.type
_entity.pdbx_description
1 polymer ?
#
loop_
_entity_poly.entity_id
_entity_poly.type
_entity_poly.pdbx_seq_one_letter_code
_entity_poly.pdbx_strand_id
1 'polypeptide(L)'
;MENQQLPECYSKMFPDVLHLPTGRTVSGKALGVEIQKSGGLVTSGKRVVVNHEQWNACRRCPQFEHCYQLSMAKLALSAAIQ
;
A
#
# COMPACT_ATOMS: atom_id res chain seq x y z
N MET A 1 1.90 -2.28 -30.91
CA MET A 1 1.28 -2.08 -29.58
C MET A 1 2.43 -1.94 -28.61
N GLU A 2 2.59 -0.74 -28.05
CA GLU A 2 3.85 -0.24 -27.48
C GLU A 2 4.33 -1.07 -26.29
N ASN A 3 5.61 -1.45 -26.31
CA ASN A 3 6.30 -2.18 -25.26
C ASN A 3 6.51 -1.23 -24.06
N GLN A 4 5.46 -0.95 -23.28
CA GLN A 4 5.56 -0.06 -22.13
C GLN A 4 6.29 -0.77 -21.00
N GLN A 5 7.58 -0.49 -20.88
CA GLN A 5 8.44 -0.94 -19.79
C GLN A 5 7.90 -0.37 -18.48
N LEU A 6 7.25 -1.22 -17.69
CA LEU A 6 6.67 -0.82 -16.41
C LEU A 6 7.79 -0.48 -15.42
N PRO A 7 7.68 0.63 -14.68
CA PRO A 7 8.67 0.98 -13.67
C PRO A 7 8.69 -0.06 -12.55
N GLU A 8 9.83 -0.29 -11.90
CA GLU A 8 9.96 -1.30 -10.82
C GLU A 8 9.04 -1.06 -9.61
N CYS A 9 8.53 0.18 -9.48
CA CYS A 9 7.57 0.58 -8.45
C CYS A 9 6.10 0.33 -8.84
N TYR A 10 5.83 -0.14 -10.06
CA TYR A 10 4.48 -0.44 -10.53
C TYR A 10 3.82 -1.47 -9.64
N SER A 11 2.54 -1.27 -9.33
CA SER A 11 1.73 -2.06 -8.38
C SER A 11 2.15 -2.00 -6.89
N LYS A 12 3.21 -1.27 -6.52
CA LYS A 12 3.75 -1.18 -5.15
C LYS A 12 3.28 0.07 -4.39
N MET A 13 2.19 0.69 -4.80
CA MET A 13 1.72 1.95 -4.21
C MET A 13 1.09 1.76 -2.82
N PHE A 14 0.34 0.68 -2.63
CA PHE A 14 -0.16 0.21 -1.33
C PHE A 14 0.76 -0.89 -0.78
N PRO A 15 0.81 -1.09 0.54
CA PRO A 15 1.51 -2.22 1.14
C PRO A 15 0.82 -3.55 0.78
N ASP A 16 1.58 -4.64 0.86
CA ASP A 16 0.99 -5.97 0.94
C ASP A 16 0.37 -6.17 2.33
N VAL A 17 -0.96 -6.29 2.38
CA VAL A 17 -1.73 -6.40 3.63
C VAL A 17 -2.09 -7.85 3.98
N LEU A 18 -1.72 -8.82 3.14
CA LEU A 18 -1.95 -10.24 3.44
C LEU A 18 -1.05 -10.72 4.58
N HIS A 19 0.16 -10.17 4.66
CA HIS A 19 1.15 -10.53 5.67
C HIS A 19 1.52 -9.30 6.50
N LEU A 20 0.62 -8.92 7.42
CA LEU A 20 0.86 -7.82 8.36
C LEU A 20 1.63 -8.31 9.60
N PRO A 21 2.97 -8.14 9.70
CA PRO A 21 3.72 -8.49 10.90
C PRO A 21 3.27 -7.67 12.11
N THR A 22 3.04 -8.34 13.24
CA THR A 22 2.68 -7.69 14.49
C THR A 22 3.78 -6.72 14.95
N GLY A 23 3.40 -5.47 15.22
CA GLY A 23 4.31 -4.47 15.77
C GLY A 23 5.33 -3.88 14.79
N ARG A 24 5.07 -3.95 13.48
CA ARG A 24 5.83 -3.22 12.45
C ARG A 24 4.90 -2.41 11.55
N THR A 25 5.44 -1.33 10.99
CA THR A 25 4.80 -0.57 9.92
C THR A 25 5.03 -1.31 8.60
N VAL A 26 3.95 -1.53 7.84
CA VAL A 26 4.04 -2.08 6.49
C VAL A 26 3.76 -0.95 5.51
N SER A 27 4.76 -0.59 4.72
CA SER A 27 4.71 0.56 3.82
C SER A 27 4.80 0.12 2.37
N GLY A 28 3.85 0.57 1.55
CA GLY A 28 4.03 0.72 0.11
C GLY A 28 4.76 2.03 -0.21
N LYS A 29 4.83 2.37 -1.50
CA LYS A 29 5.51 3.59 -1.95
C LYS A 29 4.82 4.87 -1.44
N ALA A 30 3.49 4.95 -1.50
CA ALA A 30 2.75 6.16 -1.15
C ALA A 30 1.82 5.99 0.05
N LEU A 31 1.35 4.78 0.31
CA LEU A 31 0.52 4.48 1.48
C LEU A 31 1.16 3.38 2.32
N GLY A 32 0.81 3.35 3.61
CA GLY A 32 1.22 2.32 4.54
C GLY A 32 0.18 2.09 5.63
N VAL A 33 0.40 1.05 6.42
CA VAL A 33 -0.38 0.74 7.62
C VAL A 33 0.59 0.63 8.79
N GLU A 34 0.31 1.39 9.84
CA GLU A 34 0.98 1.27 11.13
C GLU A 34 0.12 0.42 12.07
N ILE A 35 0.74 -0.62 12.64
CA ILE A 35 0.10 -1.50 13.62
C ILE A 35 0.66 -1.12 14.98
N GLN A 36 -0.19 -0.49 15.80
CA GLN A 36 0.21 -0.09 17.15
C GLN A 36 0.39 -1.35 18.00
N LYS A 37 1.53 -1.44 18.69
CA LYS A 37 1.78 -2.51 19.66
C LYS A 37 0.77 -2.41 20.80
N SER A 38 -0.01 -3.45 20.99
CA SER A 38 -0.81 -3.67 22.19
C SER A 38 0.08 -4.10 23.35
N GLY A 39 -0.09 -3.48 24.51
CA GLY A 39 0.48 -3.93 25.79
C GLY A 39 -0.64 -4.03 26.84
N GLY A 40 -0.70 -5.15 27.56
CA GLY A 40 -1.75 -5.40 28.58
C GLY A 40 -3.15 -5.55 27.98
N LEU A 41 -4.16 -4.91 28.58
CA LEU A 41 -5.58 -4.93 28.17
C LEU A 41 -5.90 -4.04 26.96
N VAL A 42 -4.91 -3.37 26.35
CA VAL A 42 -5.12 -2.40 25.26
C VAL A 42 -5.21 -3.14 23.92
N THR A 43 -6.31 -2.93 23.19
CA THR A 43 -6.49 -3.47 21.83
C THR A 43 -5.52 -2.84 20.84
N SER A 44 -4.91 -3.65 19.99
CA SER A 44 -4.03 -3.21 18.90
C SER A 44 -4.82 -2.40 17.85
N GLY A 45 -4.48 -1.13 17.70
CA GLY A 45 -5.04 -0.25 16.67
C GLY A 45 -4.30 -0.34 15.34
N LYS A 46 -5.02 -0.21 14.22
CA LYS A 46 -4.44 -0.04 12.88
C LYS A 46 -4.65 1.40 12.42
N ARG A 47 -3.61 2.06 11.92
CA ARG A 47 -3.67 3.42 11.38
C ARG A 47 -3.14 3.46 9.95
N VAL A 48 -3.91 4.01 9.03
CA VAL A 48 -3.44 4.26 7.66
C VAL A 48 -2.53 5.49 7.67
N VAL A 49 -1.39 5.39 7.01
CA VAL A 49 -0.43 6.47 6.84
C VAL A 49 -0.25 6.78 5.36
N VAL A 50 -0.12 8.07 5.04
CA VAL A 50 0.08 8.54 3.66
C VAL A 50 1.40 9.29 3.60
N ASN A 51 2.29 8.87 2.71
CA ASN A 51 3.47 9.63 2.34
C ASN A 51 3.06 10.60 1.21
N HIS A 52 2.72 11.84 1.58
CA HIS A 52 2.24 12.85 0.63
C HIS A 52 3.26 13.20 -0.47
N GLU A 53 4.55 13.15 -0.18
CA GLU A 53 5.59 13.41 -1.17
C GLU A 53 5.60 12.32 -2.25
N GLN A 54 5.63 11.06 -1.84
CA GLN A 54 5.60 9.92 -2.75
C GLN A 54 4.26 9.80 -3.47
N TRP A 55 3.15 10.16 -2.82
CA TRP A 55 1.84 10.26 -3.46
C TRP A 55 1.84 11.25 -4.62
N ASN A 56 2.40 12.45 -4.39
CA ASN A 56 2.53 13.46 -5.44
C ASN A 56 3.52 13.04 -6.54
N ALA A 57 4.56 12.26 -6.21
CA ALA A 57 5.43 11.65 -7.22
C ALA A 57 4.68 10.60 -8.07
N CYS A 58 3.85 9.75 -7.45
CA CYS A 58 3.00 8.80 -8.15
C CYS A 58 2.01 9.50 -9.09
N ARG A 59 1.36 10.58 -8.65
CA ARG A 59 0.40 11.34 -9.48
C ARG A 59 1.00 11.99 -10.72
N ARG A 60 2.31 12.24 -10.74
CA ARG A 60 3.03 12.75 -11.91
C ARG A 60 3.44 11.65 -12.91
N CYS A 61 3.27 10.38 -12.54
CA CYS A 61 3.60 9.25 -13.41
C CYS A 61 2.53 9.08 -14.50
N PRO A 62 2.90 8.93 -15.79
CA PRO A 62 1.93 8.67 -16.86
C PRO A 62 1.13 7.37 -16.67
N GLN A 63 1.68 6.41 -15.94
CA GLN A 63 1.06 5.12 -15.62
C GLN A 63 0.33 5.11 -14.28
N PHE A 64 0.10 6.29 -13.68
CA PHE A 64 -0.51 6.41 -12.35
C PHE A 64 -1.85 5.66 -12.27
N GLU A 65 -2.73 5.87 -13.24
CA GLU A 65 -4.08 5.30 -13.21
C GLU A 65 -4.04 3.77 -13.23
N HIS A 66 -3.28 3.19 -14.16
CA HIS A 66 -3.16 1.73 -14.27
C HIS A 66 -2.49 1.13 -13.02
N CYS A 67 -1.46 1.80 -12.50
CA CYS A 67 -0.78 1.41 -11.26
C CYS A 67 -1.74 1.46 -10.07
N TYR A 68 -2.54 2.52 -9.94
CA TYR A 68 -3.53 2.71 -8.90
C TYR A 68 -4.60 1.63 -8.95
N GLN A 69 -5.19 1.39 -10.12
CA GLN A 69 -6.23 0.37 -10.33
C GLN A 69 -5.73 -1.02 -9.95
N LEU A 70 -4.53 -1.40 -10.41
CA LEU A 70 -3.96 -2.71 -10.06
C LEU A 70 -3.66 -2.81 -8.56
N SER A 71 -3.06 -1.78 -7.97
CA SER A 71 -2.78 -1.78 -6.52
C SER A 71 -4.09 -1.84 -5.71
N MET A 72 -5.17 -1.16 -6.13
CA MET A 72 -6.49 -1.25 -5.50
C MET A 72 -7.13 -2.63 -5.68
N ALA A 73 -7.04 -3.24 -6.86
CA ALA A 73 -7.57 -4.57 -7.12
C ALA A 73 -6.90 -5.62 -6.21
N LYS A 74 -5.58 -5.53 -6.01
CA LYS A 74 -4.84 -6.38 -5.05
C LYS A 74 -5.35 -6.18 -3.62
N LEU A 75 -5.56 -4.94 -3.20
CA LEU A 75 -6.06 -4.62 -1.87
C LEU A 75 -7.48 -5.14 -1.65
N ALA A 76 -8.38 -4.93 -2.61
CA ALA A 76 -9.75 -5.42 -2.55
C ALA A 76 -9.82 -6.95 -2.51
N LEU A 77 -9.02 -7.63 -3.33
CA LEU A 77 -8.91 -9.10 -3.28
C LEU A 77 -8.40 -9.57 -1.92
N SER A 78 -7.40 -8.88 -1.37
CA SER A 78 -6.84 -9.22 -0.06
C SER A 78 -7.88 -9.07 1.05
N ALA A 79 -8.71 -8.03 1.00
CA ALA A 79 -9.80 -7.81 1.95
C ALA A 79 -10.94 -8.84 1.83
N ALA A 80 -11.15 -9.41 0.64
CA ALA A 80 -12.21 -10.40 0.40
C ALA A 80 -11.85 -11.81 0.89
N ILE A 81 -10.57 -12.10 1.11
CA ILE A 81 -10.08 -13.43 1.53
C ILE A 81 -9.60 -13.47 3.00
N GLN A 82 -9.81 -12.37 3.75
CA GLN A 82 -9.35 -12.19 5.14
C GLN A 82 -10.46 -12.39 6.16
#